data_AF-A0A7S3H3U7-F1
#
_entry.id   AF-A0A7S3H3U7-F1
#
_cell.length_a   1.000
_cell.length_b   1.000
_cell.length_c   1.000
_cell.angle_alpha   90.00
_cell.angle_beta   90.00
_cell.angle_gamma   90.00
#
_symmetry.space_group_name_H-M   'P 1'
#
loop_
_entity.id
_entity.type
_entity.pdbx_description
1 polymer ?
#
loop_
_entity_poly.entity_id
_entity_poly.type
_entity_poly.pdbx_seq_one_letter_code
_entity_poly.pdbx_strand_id
1 'polypeptide(L)'
;RMRGTLQHRNVGRGVVSPLWGLDMAVEQIVRVRLPGGGDEEEVVKVDPVKGPLIYGADDVEGYMVWAPNPGGGVKGFGAAAAPKAWRDMGNTEKEVHLITVARKNRLMHLRFE
;
A
#
# COMPACT_ATOMS: atom_id res chain seq x y z
N ARG A 1 -20.21 21.75 -13.12
CA ARG A 1 -18.76 22.00 -13.37
C ARG A 1 -18.00 21.65 -12.08
N MET A 2 -17.41 20.47 -11.98
CA MET A 2 -16.38 20.16 -10.99
C MET A 2 -15.25 19.47 -11.74
N ARG A 3 -14.10 20.15 -11.86
CA ARG A 3 -12.87 19.56 -12.37
C ARG A 3 -12.15 18.98 -11.14
N GLY A 4 -12.32 17.69 -10.90
CA GLY A 4 -11.51 16.96 -9.94
C GLY A 4 -10.09 16.87 -10.48
N THR A 5 -9.16 17.60 -9.89
CA THR A 5 -7.74 17.55 -10.24
C THR A 5 -7.17 16.24 -9.69
N LEU A 6 -7.11 15.19 -10.52
CA LEU A 6 -6.28 14.02 -10.26
C LEU A 6 -4.82 14.51 -10.18
N GLN A 7 -4.28 14.59 -8.97
CA GLN A 7 -2.86 14.87 -8.79
C GLN A 7 -2.07 13.60 -9.07
N HIS A 8 -1.77 13.37 -10.34
CA HIS A 8 -0.69 12.45 -10.72
C HIS A 8 0.64 13.14 -10.42
N ARG A 9 1.30 12.76 -9.32
CA ARG A 9 2.71 13.12 -9.10
C ARG A 9 3.50 11.88 -8.75
N ASN A 10 4.29 11.44 -9.74
CA ASN A 10 5.42 10.53 -9.55
C ASN A 10 6.52 11.03 -10.46
N VAL A 11 7.61 11.60 -9.92
CA VAL A 11 8.91 11.59 -10.62
C VAL A 11 10.07 11.85 -9.66
N GLY A 12 10.97 10.88 -9.52
CA GLY A 12 12.30 11.06 -8.94
C GLY A 12 13.14 9.80 -9.10
N ARG A 13 14.27 9.89 -9.81
CA ARG A 13 15.32 8.85 -9.82
C ARG A 13 15.91 8.74 -8.41
N GLY A 14 15.30 7.91 -7.57
CA GLY A 14 15.67 7.69 -6.18
C GLY A 14 14.52 6.97 -5.48
N VAL A 15 14.83 6.19 -4.44
CA VAL A 15 13.81 5.54 -3.60
C VAL A 15 13.13 6.62 -2.75
N VAL A 16 12.31 7.48 -3.38
CA VAL A 16 11.46 8.42 -2.67
C VAL A 16 10.24 7.63 -2.20
N SER A 17 9.83 7.86 -0.94
CA SER A 17 8.62 7.27 -0.39
C SER A 17 7.44 7.45 -1.36
N PRO A 18 6.65 6.39 -1.64
CA PRO A 18 5.47 6.50 -2.51
C PRO A 18 4.38 7.41 -1.93
N LEU A 19 4.51 7.82 -0.66
CA LEU A 19 3.58 8.72 0.02
C LEU A 19 4.07 10.17 0.07
N TRP A 20 5.27 10.46 -0.45
CA TRP A 20 5.87 11.79 -0.35
C TRP A 20 5.00 12.86 -1.02
N GLY A 21 4.62 13.88 -0.24
CA GLY A 21 3.80 15.00 -0.72
C GLY A 21 2.33 14.67 -0.99
N LEU A 22 1.85 13.49 -0.57
CA LEU A 22 0.44 13.11 -0.67
C LEU A 22 -0.32 13.45 0.62
N ASP A 23 -1.54 13.94 0.45
CA ASP A 23 -2.49 14.09 1.56
C ASP A 23 -3.25 12.77 1.75
N MET A 24 -2.93 12.05 2.82
CA MET A 24 -3.54 10.76 3.14
C MET A 24 -4.93 10.87 3.78
N ALA A 25 -5.45 12.09 3.97
CA ALA A 25 -6.83 12.32 4.41
C ALA A 25 -7.85 12.26 3.26
N VAL A 26 -7.40 12.17 2.01
CA VAL A 26 -8.25 12.03 0.82
C VAL A 26 -7.91 10.75 0.05
N GLU A 27 -8.80 10.35 -0.85
CA GLU A 27 -8.56 9.21 -1.75
C GLU A 27 -7.38 9.50 -2.69
N GLN A 28 -6.47 8.52 -2.81
CA GLN A 28 -5.26 8.63 -3.62
C GLN A 28 -5.17 7.50 -4.65
N ILE A 29 -4.54 7.80 -5.78
CA ILE A 29 -4.07 6.79 -6.74
C ILE A 29 -2.55 6.90 -6.77
N VAL A 30 -1.87 5.89 -6.24
CA VAL A 30 -0.42 5.90 -6.02
C VAL A 30 0.22 4.89 -6.94
N ARG A 31 1.27 5.27 -7.69
CA ARG A 31 2.11 4.26 -8.36
C ARG A 31 3.26 3.87 -7.47
N VAL A 32 3.44 2.58 -7.30
CA VAL A 32 4.33 1.98 -6.32
C VAL A 32 5.37 1.18 -7.09
N ARG A 33 6.64 1.54 -6.92
CA ARG A 33 7.76 0.77 -7.48
C ARG A 33 7.97 -0.49 -6.65
N LEU A 34 8.03 -1.65 -7.29
CA LEU A 34 8.19 -2.93 -6.61
C LEU A 34 9.67 -3.21 -6.30
N PRO A 35 10.05 -3.54 -5.06
CA PRO A 35 11.43 -3.87 -4.73
C PRO A 35 11.82 -5.20 -5.39
N GLY A 36 13.00 -5.24 -6.04
CA GLY A 36 13.59 -6.45 -6.63
C GLY A 36 13.23 -6.72 -8.10
N GLY A 37 12.35 -5.92 -8.72
CA GLY A 37 11.84 -6.12 -10.09
C GLY A 37 12.26 -5.04 -11.10
N GLY A 38 13.39 -4.35 -10.91
CA GLY A 38 13.81 -3.30 -11.85
C GLY A 38 12.92 -2.05 -11.82
N ASP A 39 12.39 -1.62 -12.97
CA ASP A 39 11.49 -0.46 -13.15
C ASP A 39 9.99 -0.84 -13.09
N GLU A 40 9.66 -2.01 -12.53
CA GLU A 40 8.27 -2.43 -12.35
C GLU A 40 7.51 -1.52 -11.37
N GLU A 41 6.38 -0.98 -11.84
CA GLU A 41 5.43 -0.18 -11.08
C GLU A 41 4.05 -0.84 -11.08
N GLU A 42 3.32 -0.67 -9.97
CA GLU A 42 1.92 -1.05 -9.85
C GLU A 42 1.09 0.16 -9.40
N VAL A 43 -0.12 0.31 -9.93
CA VAL A 43 -1.05 1.38 -9.54
C VAL A 43 -1.97 0.87 -8.43
N VAL A 44 -1.94 1.55 -7.28
CA VAL A 44 -2.74 1.19 -6.11
C VAL A 44 -3.68 2.34 -5.75
N LYS A 45 -4.97 2.03 -5.67
CA LYS A 45 -5.97 2.94 -5.11
C LYS A 45 -5.93 2.88 -3.58
N VAL A 46 -5.91 4.03 -2.91
CA VAL A 46 -5.82 4.13 -1.46
C VAL A 46 -7.00 4.93 -0.92
N ASP A 47 -7.81 4.25 -0.09
CA ASP A 47 -8.88 4.87 0.68
C ASP A 47 -8.29 5.52 1.96
N PRO A 48 -8.69 6.76 2.32
CA PRO A 48 -8.10 7.47 3.45
C PRO A 48 -8.43 6.84 4.82
N VAL A 49 -9.46 5.99 4.89
CA VAL A 49 -9.90 5.32 6.12
C VAL A 49 -9.45 3.86 6.14
N LYS A 50 -9.64 3.15 5.04
CA LYS A 50 -9.46 1.70 4.93
C LYS A 50 -8.08 1.30 4.38
N GLY A 51 -7.39 2.22 3.72
CA GLY A 51 -6.07 2.00 3.15
C GLY A 51 -6.09 1.45 1.72
N PRO A 52 -4.99 0.79 1.28
CA PRO A 52 -4.83 0.34 -0.09
C PRO A 52 -5.80 -0.79 -0.46
N LEU A 53 -6.38 -0.67 -1.65
CA LEU A 53 -7.30 -1.64 -2.25
C LEU A 53 -6.53 -2.86 -2.76
N ILE A 54 -6.99 -4.05 -2.39
CA ILE A 54 -6.45 -5.33 -2.88
C ILE A 54 -7.45 -6.00 -3.83
N TYR A 55 -6.94 -6.54 -4.94
CA TYR A 55 -7.73 -7.37 -5.85
C TYR A 55 -7.60 -8.84 -5.45
N GLY A 56 -8.74 -9.52 -5.36
CA GLY A 56 -8.87 -10.96 -5.15
C GLY A 56 -9.03 -11.73 -6.46
N ALA A 57 -9.20 -13.05 -6.34
CA ALA A 57 -9.70 -13.84 -7.46
C ALA A 57 -11.18 -13.49 -7.72
N ASP A 58 -11.62 -13.59 -8.97
CA ASP A 58 -13.00 -13.36 -9.40
C ASP A 58 -13.50 -11.90 -9.24
N ASP A 59 -12.65 -10.91 -9.52
CA ASP A 59 -12.95 -9.47 -9.43
C ASP A 59 -13.43 -8.98 -8.05
N VAL A 60 -13.16 -9.74 -6.98
CA VAL A 60 -13.50 -9.33 -5.63
C VAL A 60 -12.51 -8.28 -5.14
N GLU A 61 -12.98 -7.06 -4.90
CA GLU A 61 -12.20 -6.00 -4.26
C GLU A 61 -12.29 -6.09 -2.73
N GLY A 62 -11.17 -5.82 -2.06
CA GLY A 62 -11.11 -5.81 -0.60
C GLY A 62 -10.08 -4.84 -0.04
N TYR A 63 -9.92 -4.88 1.28
CA TYR A 63 -8.89 -4.14 1.99
C TYR A 63 -8.09 -5.10 2.86
N MET A 64 -6.76 -4.96 2.81
CA MET A 64 -5.89 -5.79 3.63
C MET A 64 -5.81 -5.22 5.06
N VAL A 65 -6.13 -6.03 6.06
CA VAL A 65 -5.80 -5.72 7.45
C VAL A 65 -4.30 -5.86 7.63
N TRP A 66 -3.64 -4.78 8.04
CA TRP A 66 -2.22 -4.86 8.38
C TRP A 66 -2.06 -5.51 9.75
N ALA A 67 -1.19 -6.51 9.79
CA ALA A 67 -0.67 -7.07 11.02
C ALA A 67 0.85 -6.82 11.01
N PRO A 68 1.41 -6.22 12.08
CA PRO A 68 2.85 -6.14 12.23
C PRO A 68 3.41 -7.56 12.27
N ASN A 69 4.62 -7.75 11.74
CA ASN A 69 5.28 -9.04 11.84
C ASN A 69 5.28 -9.50 13.30
N PRO A 70 4.86 -10.75 13.60
CA PRO A 70 5.07 -11.30 14.91
C PRO A 70 6.58 -11.27 15.15
N GLY A 71 7.03 -10.45 16.10
CA GLY A 71 8.42 -10.44 16.52
C GLY A 71 8.85 -11.88 16.76
N GLY A 72 9.94 -12.29 16.11
CA GLY A 72 10.37 -13.69 16.04
C GLY A 72 10.24 -14.36 17.40
N GLY A 73 9.51 -15.48 17.42
CA GLY A 73 9.22 -16.22 18.64
C GLY A 73 10.50 -16.69 19.32
N VAL A 74 10.98 -15.91 20.27
CA VAL A 74 11.67 -16.39 21.47
C VAL A 74 10.93 -15.75 22.63
N LYS A 75 10.44 -16.57 23.57
CA LYS A 75 9.77 -16.11 24.79
C LYS A 75 10.64 -15.07 25.50
N GLY A 76 10.31 -13.79 25.34
CA GLY A 76 11.01 -12.71 26.02
C GLY A 76 10.84 -11.38 25.30
N PHE A 77 9.93 -10.55 25.82
CA PHE A 77 9.78 -9.12 25.53
C PHE A 77 9.21 -8.75 24.14
N GLY A 78 7.89 -8.56 24.11
CA GLY A 78 7.16 -7.93 23.02
C GLY A 78 5.79 -8.58 22.86
N ALA A 79 4.73 -7.91 23.35
CA ALA A 79 3.37 -8.35 23.00
C ALA A 79 3.25 -8.40 21.47
N ALA A 80 2.57 -9.42 20.94
CA ALA A 80 2.23 -9.45 19.52
C ALA A 80 1.51 -8.14 19.19
N ALA A 81 2.10 -7.32 18.32
CA ALA A 81 1.54 -6.01 18.06
C ALA A 81 0.18 -6.20 17.37
N ALA A 82 -0.84 -5.52 17.90
CA ALA A 82 -2.21 -5.69 17.46
C ALA A 82 -2.38 -5.21 16.01
N PRO A 83 -3.35 -5.78 15.26
CA PRO A 83 -3.75 -5.23 13.98
C PRO A 83 -4.05 -3.73 14.10
N LYS A 84 -3.56 -2.95 13.15
CA LYS A 84 -3.67 -1.48 13.17
C LYS A 84 -4.53 -1.00 12.00
N ALA A 85 -5.44 -0.07 12.25
CA ALA A 85 -6.19 0.57 11.17
C ALA A 85 -5.27 1.50 10.37
N TRP A 86 -5.57 1.69 9.07
CA TRP A 86 -4.77 2.53 8.18
C TRP A 86 -4.56 3.95 8.72
N ARG A 87 -5.59 4.53 9.33
CA ARG A 87 -5.53 5.88 9.90
C ARG A 87 -4.52 5.99 11.03
N ASP A 88 -4.32 4.92 11.78
CA ASP A 88 -3.43 4.89 12.94
C ASP A 88 -1.99 4.55 12.56
N MET A 89 -1.74 4.07 11.34
CA MET A 89 -0.40 3.74 10.85
C MET A 89 0.48 4.97 10.66
N GLY A 90 1.73 4.86 11.08
CA GLY A 90 2.79 5.79 10.73
C GLY A 90 3.21 5.66 9.27
N ASN A 91 3.95 6.63 8.74
CA ASN A 91 4.32 6.68 7.31
C ASN A 91 5.05 5.41 6.85
N THR A 92 6.01 4.92 7.63
CA THR A 92 6.74 3.69 7.30
C THR A 92 5.83 2.45 7.26
N GLU A 93 4.90 2.33 8.20
CA GLU A 93 3.92 1.22 8.23
C GLU A 93 3.02 1.28 6.98
N LYS A 94 2.56 2.49 6.62
CA LYS A 94 1.76 2.73 5.42
C LYS A 94 2.50 2.38 4.13
N GLU A 95 3.78 2.77 4.02
CA GLU A 95 4.63 2.46 2.87
C GLU A 95 4.83 0.96 2.69
N VAL A 96 5.16 0.24 3.77
CA VAL A 96 5.33 -1.22 3.74
C VAL A 96 4.03 -1.92 3.37
N HIS A 97 2.90 -1.46 3.92
CA HIS A 97 1.58 -2.00 3.60
C HIS A 97 1.23 -1.77 2.13
N LEU A 98 1.51 -0.58 1.62
CA LEU A 98 1.28 -0.20 0.23
C LEU A 98 2.11 -1.04 -0.74
N ILE A 99 3.40 -1.24 -0.47
CA ILE A 99 4.28 -2.11 -1.27
C ILE A 99 3.78 -3.56 -1.24
N THR A 100 3.28 -4.02 -0.10
CA THR A 100 2.74 -5.37 0.04
C THR A 100 1.48 -5.57 -0.81
N VAL A 101 0.55 -4.61 -0.79
CA VAL A 101 -0.64 -4.65 -1.64
C VAL A 101 -0.29 -4.53 -3.12
N ALA A 102 0.63 -3.64 -3.48
CA ALA A 102 1.12 -3.49 -4.84
C ALA A 102 1.65 -4.83 -5.40
N ARG A 103 2.47 -5.57 -4.63
CA ARG A 103 2.95 -6.90 -5.03
C ARG A 103 1.80 -7.89 -5.23
N LYS A 104 0.82 -7.90 -4.35
CA LYS A 104 -0.34 -8.82 -4.45
C LYS A 104 -1.18 -8.51 -5.68
N ASN A 105 -1.49 -7.24 -5.92
CA ASN A 105 -2.26 -6.80 -7.09
C ASN A 105 -1.54 -7.16 -8.38
N ARG A 106 -0.22 -6.90 -8.46
CA ARG A 106 0.60 -7.28 -9.61
C ARG A 106 0.54 -8.78 -9.88
N LEU A 107 0.70 -9.61 -8.84
CA LEU A 107 0.61 -11.06 -8.97
C LEU A 107 -0.79 -11.55 -9.40
N MET A 108 -1.86 -10.87 -8.99
CA MET A 108 -3.21 -11.17 -9.46
C MET A 108 -3.40 -10.80 -10.93
N HIS A 109 -2.97 -9.62 -11.35
CA HIS A 109 -3.02 -9.22 -12.77
C HIS A 109 -2.27 -10.24 -13.64
N LEU A 110 -1.03 -10.58 -13.28
CA LEU A 110 -0.21 -11.57 -13.99
C LEU A 110 -0.79 -12.99 -14.01
N ARG A 111 -1.72 -13.31 -13.10
CA ARG A 111 -2.37 -14.64 -13.07
C ARG A 111 -3.50 -14.76 -14.09
N PHE A 112 -4.11 -13.63 -14.48
CA PHE A 112 -5.25 -13.59 -15.38
C PHE A 112 -4.92 -12.95 -16.76
N GLU A 113 -3.70 -12.46 -16.95
CA GLU A 113 -3.09 -12.16 -18.27
C GLU A 113 -2.51 -13.43 -18.92
#